data_AF-A0A7C7DYL4-F1
#
_entry.id   AF-A0A7C7DYL4-F1
#
_cell.length_a   1.000
_cell.length_b   1.000
_cell.length_c   1.000
_cell.angle_alpha   90.00
_cell.angle_beta   90.00
_cell.angle_gamma   90.00
#
_symmetry.space_group_name_H-M   'P 1'
#
loop_
_entity.id
_entity.type
_entity.pdbx_description
1 polymer ?
#
loop_
_entity_poly.entity_id
_entity_poly.type
_entity_poly.pdbx_seq_one_letter_code
_entity_poly.pdbx_strand_id
1 'polypeptide(L)'
;MEYFIESKGGDDYLFIESDAFESAFKIPYTYRYYPEVVDWRDDGHITITWKNRDDIILQAELQIGSATAVINGYEYDIEMAPVERDEHCYIPVNIFIALLEMDLKYDSDLGVIIIDRKEDFPRDILLGAWSDIDTYFSIGRQDIISGTIDYPSSAVQYDFSEDGTYSKVMVSSQSISGKDTILLLEGKYKICGNTLVRYDNYETLYQGKPMQLIHKKKKLDNVEFEYIYNYFPDEEQIKLDFLVKKYK
;
A
#
# COMPACT_ATOMS: atom_id res chain seq x y z
N MET A 1 7.11 -18.15 -5.92
CA MET A 1 5.90 -18.07 -5.06
C MET A 1 6.27 -17.02 -4.04
N GLU A 2 5.59 -15.87 -3.96
CA GLU A 2 6.15 -14.72 -3.23
C GLU A 2 6.30 -14.94 -1.72
N TYR A 3 5.56 -15.91 -1.16
CA TYR A 3 5.65 -16.28 0.26
C TYR A 3 5.21 -17.72 0.51
N PHE A 4 5.62 -18.32 1.64
CA PHE A 4 5.05 -19.56 2.18
C PHE A 4 4.97 -19.52 3.70
N ILE A 5 4.19 -20.43 4.30
CA ILE A 5 4.10 -20.59 5.75
C ILE A 5 4.66 -21.96 6.13
N GLU A 6 5.47 -22.01 7.17
CA GLU A 6 6.01 -23.25 7.74
C GLU A 6 5.75 -23.28 9.25
N SER A 7 5.27 -24.43 9.76
CA SER A 7 4.95 -24.58 11.18
C SER A 7 6.07 -25.32 11.92
N LYS A 8 6.52 -24.78 13.06
CA LYS A 8 7.52 -25.42 13.94
C LYS A 8 7.12 -25.21 15.40
N GLY A 9 7.12 -26.28 16.19
CA GLY A 9 6.83 -26.18 17.62
C GLY A 9 5.38 -25.78 17.98
N GLY A 10 4.48 -25.69 17.01
CA GLY A 10 3.11 -25.17 17.20
C GLY A 10 2.94 -23.72 16.76
N ASP A 11 4.01 -23.05 16.35
CA ASP A 11 4.01 -21.69 15.82
C ASP A 11 4.14 -21.70 14.29
N ASP A 12 3.54 -20.69 13.64
CA ASP A 12 3.58 -20.49 12.20
C ASP A 12 4.57 -19.38 11.83
N TYR A 13 5.44 -19.66 10.86
CA TYR A 13 6.47 -18.75 10.37
C TYR A 13 6.18 -18.39 8.92
N LEU A 14 6.05 -17.09 8.68
CA LEU A 14 5.90 -16.56 7.34
C LEU A 14 7.28 -16.37 6.73
N PHE A 15 7.46 -16.91 5.53
CA PHE A 15 8.64 -16.73 4.71
C PHE A 15 8.25 -15.93 3.49
N ILE A 16 9.00 -14.89 3.17
CA ILE A 16 8.82 -14.13 1.93
C ILE A 16 10.08 -14.16 1.09
N GLU A 17 9.88 -14.11 -0.22
CA GLU A 17 10.98 -13.98 -1.17
C GLU A 17 11.75 -12.67 -0.94
N SER A 18 13.09 -12.69 -1.06
CA SER A 18 13.96 -11.53 -0.85
C SER A 18 13.52 -10.30 -1.65
N ASP A 19 13.09 -10.50 -2.89
CA ASP A 19 12.68 -9.43 -3.80
C ASP A 19 11.36 -8.78 -3.32
N ALA A 20 10.46 -9.57 -2.75
CA ALA A 20 9.23 -9.06 -2.13
C ALA A 20 9.53 -8.29 -0.84
N PHE A 21 10.59 -8.66 -0.11
CA PHE A 21 10.99 -8.04 1.15
C PHE A 21 11.28 -6.54 1.00
N GLU A 22 11.90 -6.13 -0.11
CA GLU A 22 12.17 -4.72 -0.45
C GLU A 22 10.90 -3.86 -0.49
N SER A 23 9.75 -4.47 -0.77
CA SER A 23 8.46 -3.77 -0.86
C SER A 23 7.55 -3.98 0.35
N ALA A 24 7.82 -4.97 1.20
CA ALA A 24 6.93 -5.38 2.29
C ALA A 24 7.20 -4.65 3.63
N PHE A 25 8.46 -4.32 3.94
CA PHE A 25 8.84 -3.89 5.31
C PHE A 25 9.29 -2.44 5.40
N LYS A 26 8.37 -1.49 5.20
CA LYS A 26 8.66 -0.05 5.33
C LYS A 26 8.83 0.39 6.80
N ILE A 27 9.85 1.19 7.12
CA ILE A 27 9.99 1.76 8.49
C ILE A 27 8.77 2.62 8.87
N PRO A 28 8.28 2.48 10.12
CA PRO A 28 7.26 3.34 10.70
C PRO A 28 7.50 4.85 10.57
N TYR A 29 6.47 5.60 10.17
CA TYR A 29 6.43 7.09 10.07
C TYR A 29 7.45 7.75 9.13
N THR A 30 7.99 7.00 8.17
CA THR A 30 8.94 7.56 7.19
C THR A 30 8.37 7.57 5.77
N TYR A 31 8.80 8.53 4.96
CA TYR A 31 8.22 8.76 3.63
C TYR A 31 8.66 7.69 2.60
N ARG A 32 9.91 7.19 2.69
CA ARG A 32 10.54 6.36 1.62
C ARG A 32 11.54 5.28 2.05
N TYR A 33 11.67 4.96 3.34
CA TYR A 33 12.72 4.02 3.77
C TYR A 33 12.20 2.58 3.78
N TYR A 34 12.17 2.00 2.58
CA TYR A 34 12.17 0.57 2.37
C TYR A 34 13.57 0.01 2.66
N PRO A 35 13.69 -1.29 2.99
CA PRO A 35 14.99 -1.89 3.16
C PRO A 35 15.69 -2.01 1.82
N GLU A 36 17.00 -1.82 1.84
CA GLU A 36 17.90 -2.36 0.81
C GLU A 36 18.22 -3.80 1.20
N VAL A 37 17.96 -4.75 0.31
CA VAL A 37 18.30 -6.16 0.51
C VAL A 37 19.47 -6.51 -0.40
N VAL A 38 20.56 -6.97 0.19
CA VAL A 38 21.72 -7.48 -0.53
C VAL A 38 21.87 -8.95 -0.20
N ASP A 39 21.58 -9.80 -1.18
CA ASP A 39 21.76 -11.24 -1.09
C ASP A 39 23.02 -11.65 -1.87
N TRP A 40 24.04 -12.10 -1.14
CA TRP A 40 25.24 -12.66 -1.73
C TRP A 40 24.99 -14.14 -2.02
N ARG A 41 24.45 -14.42 -3.22
CA ARG A 41 24.12 -15.78 -3.67
C ARG A 41 25.30 -16.77 -3.62
N ASP A 42 26.53 -16.28 -3.54
CA ASP A 42 27.75 -17.11 -3.55
C ASP A 42 28.12 -17.69 -2.17
N ASP A 43 27.73 -17.04 -1.06
CA ASP A 43 28.05 -17.48 0.31
C ASP A 43 26.81 -17.60 1.22
N GLY A 44 25.63 -17.22 0.72
CA GLY A 44 24.36 -17.30 1.45
C GLY A 44 24.21 -16.23 2.52
N HIS A 45 25.05 -15.19 2.51
CA HIS A 45 24.91 -14.04 3.39
C HIS A 45 23.86 -13.06 2.84
N ILE A 46 22.90 -12.72 3.69
CA ILE A 46 21.83 -11.77 3.36
C ILE A 46 21.99 -10.57 4.30
N THR A 47 22.09 -9.37 3.75
CA THR A 47 22.12 -8.12 4.51
C THR A 47 20.89 -7.30 4.18
N ILE A 48 20.13 -6.93 5.21
CA ILE A 48 18.93 -6.10 5.09
C ILE A 48 19.18 -4.82 5.85
N THR A 49 19.14 -3.68 5.15
CA THR A 49 19.47 -2.38 5.77
C THR A 49 18.39 -1.36 5.51
N TRP A 50 17.93 -0.72 6.58
CA TRP A 50 17.10 0.46 6.48
C TRP A 50 17.93 1.70 6.81
N LYS A 51 17.95 2.65 5.87
CA LYS A 51 18.72 3.89 5.98
C LYS A 51 17.80 5.11 6.00
N ASN A 52 18.19 6.13 6.75
CA ASN A 52 17.67 7.48 6.61
C ASN A 52 18.84 8.41 6.27
N ARG A 53 18.92 8.80 4.99
CA ARG A 53 20.09 9.49 4.44
C ARG A 53 21.34 8.65 4.66
N ASP A 54 22.26 9.11 5.50
CA ASP A 54 23.53 8.44 5.79
C ASP A 54 23.48 7.58 7.07
N ASP A 55 22.39 7.66 7.85
CA ASP A 55 22.25 6.95 9.12
C ASP A 55 21.56 5.59 8.91
N ILE A 56 22.16 4.52 9.43
CA ILE A 56 21.54 3.19 9.49
C ILE A 56 20.58 3.16 10.69
N ILE A 57 19.30 2.91 10.42
CA ILE A 57 18.27 2.78 11.46
C ILE A 57 18.23 1.34 11.97
N LEU A 58 18.25 0.38 11.05
CA LEU A 58 18.23 -1.04 11.33
C LEU A 58 19.08 -1.76 10.29
N GLN A 59 19.93 -2.66 10.74
CA GLN A 59 20.68 -3.58 9.90
C GLN A 59 20.49 -4.98 10.46
N ALA A 60 20.13 -5.92 9.58
CA ALA A 60 20.07 -7.33 9.88
C ALA A 60 21.00 -8.10 8.93
N GLU A 61 21.85 -8.93 9.51
CA GLU A 61 22.73 -9.86 8.80
C GLU A 61 22.24 -11.26 9.10
N LEU A 62 21.94 -12.01 8.04
CA LEU A 62 21.37 -13.34 8.08
C LEU A 62 22.25 -14.27 7.25
N GLN A 63 22.15 -15.56 7.53
CA GLN A 63 22.84 -16.61 6.78
C GLN A 63 21.85 -17.71 6.43
N ILE A 64 21.78 -18.09 5.15
CA ILE A 64 20.98 -19.24 4.71
C ILE A 64 21.37 -20.49 5.52
N GLY A 65 20.37 -21.17 6.08
CA GLY A 65 20.56 -22.34 6.94
C GLY A 65 20.94 -22.06 8.40
N SER A 66 21.13 -20.79 8.79
CA SER A 66 21.36 -20.37 10.18
C SER A 66 20.11 -19.73 10.78
N ALA A 67 19.69 -20.22 11.96
CA ALA A 67 18.65 -19.57 12.77
C ALA A 67 19.21 -18.45 13.67
N THR A 68 20.49 -18.09 13.52
CA THR A 68 21.08 -16.92 14.18
C THR A 68 21.14 -15.76 13.20
N ALA A 69 20.61 -14.61 13.61
CA ALA A 69 20.73 -13.33 12.92
C ALA A 69 21.56 -12.35 13.76
N VAL A 70 22.29 -11.45 13.11
CA VAL A 70 22.93 -10.31 13.77
C VAL A 70 22.15 -9.05 13.44
N ILE A 71 21.54 -8.42 14.43
CA ILE A 71 20.68 -7.25 14.24
C ILE A 71 21.28 -6.08 15.04
N ASN A 72 21.67 -5.01 14.33
CA ASN A 72 22.42 -3.88 14.88
C ASN A 72 23.63 -4.30 15.73
N GLY A 73 24.33 -5.36 15.30
CA GLY A 73 25.53 -5.89 15.99
C GLY A 73 25.24 -6.85 17.15
N TYR A 74 23.99 -7.18 17.44
CA TYR A 74 23.60 -8.13 18.48
C TYR A 74 23.05 -9.42 17.88
N GLU A 75 23.42 -10.58 18.43
CA GLU A 75 22.90 -11.87 17.99
C GLU A 75 21.47 -12.11 18.51
N TYR A 76 20.62 -12.62 17.63
CA TYR A 76 19.25 -13.04 17.90
C TYR A 76 19.02 -14.45 17.37
N ASP A 77 18.29 -15.27 18.13
CA ASP A 77 17.69 -16.50 17.61
C ASP A 77 16.39 -16.11 16.90
N ILE A 78 16.33 -16.35 15.60
CA ILE A 78 15.16 -16.07 14.75
C ILE A 78 14.28 -17.31 14.56
N GLU A 79 14.59 -18.39 15.28
CA GLU A 79 13.88 -19.68 15.39
C GLU A 79 13.85 -20.51 14.10
N MET A 80 13.79 -19.85 12.95
CA MET A 80 13.80 -20.40 11.61
C MET A 80 14.91 -19.74 10.80
N ALA A 81 15.65 -20.53 10.05
CA ALA A 81 16.69 -20.02 9.16
C ALA A 81 16.09 -19.53 7.83
N PRO A 82 16.68 -18.52 7.16
CA PRO A 82 16.44 -18.30 5.74
C PRO A 82 16.76 -19.56 4.94
N VAL A 83 15.99 -19.79 3.88
CA VAL A 83 16.10 -20.98 3.03
C VAL A 83 16.14 -20.62 1.56
N GLU A 84 16.84 -21.44 0.80
CA GLU A 84 16.81 -21.39 -0.66
C GLU A 84 15.78 -22.42 -1.18
N ARG A 85 14.89 -21.98 -2.06
CA ARG A 85 13.96 -22.86 -2.80
C ARG A 85 13.84 -22.39 -4.24
N ASP A 86 14.03 -23.31 -5.18
CA ASP A 86 13.90 -23.04 -6.63
C ASP A 86 14.74 -21.83 -7.10
N GLU A 87 15.98 -21.67 -6.61
CA GLU A 87 16.89 -20.52 -6.91
C GLU A 87 16.43 -19.17 -6.34
N HIS A 88 15.45 -19.17 -5.44
CA HIS A 88 14.97 -18.00 -4.71
C HIS A 88 15.29 -18.09 -3.22
N CYS A 89 15.69 -16.96 -2.65
CA CYS A 89 15.95 -16.81 -1.23
C CYS A 89 14.67 -16.41 -0.49
N TYR A 90 14.35 -17.13 0.57
CA TYR A 90 13.18 -16.89 1.41
C TYR A 90 13.59 -16.57 2.84
N ILE A 91 13.15 -15.41 3.32
CA ILE A 91 13.52 -14.86 4.61
C ILE A 91 12.34 -15.04 5.57
N PRO A 92 12.55 -15.63 6.76
CA PRO A 92 11.53 -15.69 7.81
C PRO A 92 11.30 -14.28 8.37
N VAL A 93 10.06 -13.84 8.40
CA VAL A 93 9.75 -12.42 8.66
C VAL A 93 9.27 -12.10 10.07
N ASN A 94 8.96 -13.12 10.87
CA ASN A 94 8.36 -12.97 12.19
C ASN A 94 9.19 -12.05 13.11
N ILE A 95 10.53 -12.15 13.08
CA ILE A 95 11.42 -11.27 13.84
C ILE A 95 11.30 -9.80 13.41
N PHE A 96 11.15 -9.54 12.11
CA PHE A 96 11.01 -8.18 11.58
C PHE A 96 9.65 -7.59 11.91
N ILE A 97 8.58 -8.41 11.88
CA ILE A 97 7.26 -8.01 12.35
C ILE A 97 7.33 -7.56 13.80
N ALA A 98 8.03 -8.31 14.67
CA ALA A 98 8.20 -7.94 16.07
C ALA A 98 9.06 -6.68 16.25
N LEU A 99 10.22 -6.59 15.58
CA LEU A 99 11.15 -5.46 15.70
C LEU A 99 10.59 -4.15 15.17
N LEU A 100 9.78 -4.20 14.12
CA LEU A 100 9.15 -3.02 13.51
C LEU A 100 7.77 -2.73 14.12
N GLU A 101 7.39 -3.44 15.18
CA GLU A 101 6.10 -3.32 15.87
C GLU A 101 4.88 -3.41 14.92
N MET A 102 4.98 -4.33 13.97
CA MET A 102 3.96 -4.61 12.97
C MET A 102 3.02 -5.72 13.44
N ASP A 103 1.88 -5.83 12.77
CA ASP A 103 0.91 -6.91 12.88
C ASP A 103 0.80 -7.64 11.53
N LEU A 104 0.53 -8.95 11.65
CA LEU A 104 0.19 -9.81 10.53
C LEU A 104 -1.32 -10.02 10.51
N LYS A 105 -1.99 -9.66 9.42
CA LYS A 105 -3.42 -9.92 9.23
C LYS A 105 -3.63 -10.75 7.97
N TYR A 106 -4.26 -11.90 8.13
CA TYR A 106 -4.76 -12.69 7.01
C TYR A 106 -6.21 -12.35 6.74
N ASP A 107 -6.49 -11.95 5.51
CA ASP A 107 -7.85 -11.72 5.04
C ASP A 107 -8.28 -12.85 4.11
N SER A 108 -9.05 -13.79 4.63
CA SER A 108 -9.47 -14.99 3.90
C SER A 108 -10.36 -14.68 2.70
N ASP A 109 -11.15 -13.60 2.77
CA ASP A 109 -12.08 -13.24 1.71
C ASP A 109 -11.35 -12.70 0.48
N LEU A 110 -10.27 -11.96 0.70
CA LEU A 110 -9.41 -11.44 -0.36
C LEU A 110 -8.24 -12.37 -0.70
N GLY A 111 -7.94 -13.35 0.16
CA GLY A 111 -6.79 -14.24 0.00
C GLY A 111 -5.45 -13.51 0.13
N VAL A 112 -5.39 -12.45 0.93
CA VAL A 112 -4.20 -11.60 1.07
C VAL A 112 -3.64 -11.64 2.50
N ILE A 113 -2.31 -11.58 2.59
CA ILE A 113 -1.60 -11.35 3.84
C ILE A 113 -1.18 -9.88 3.85
N ILE A 114 -1.54 -9.17 4.91
CA ILE A 114 -1.16 -7.78 5.14
C ILE A 114 -0.21 -7.76 6.33
N ILE A 115 1.02 -7.32 6.09
CA ILE A 115 2.00 -7.01 7.12
C ILE A 115 2.03 -5.48 7.20
N ASP A 116 1.43 -4.93 8.24
CA ASP A 116 1.37 -3.48 8.42
C ASP A 116 1.58 -3.13 9.89
N ARG A 117 1.75 -1.86 10.21
CA ARG A 117 1.89 -1.37 11.59
C ARG A 117 0.66 -1.75 12.41
N LYS A 118 0.87 -1.92 13.72
CA LYS A 118 -0.22 -2.02 14.69
C LYS A 118 -1.20 -0.85 14.50
N GLU A 119 -2.46 -1.20 14.30
CA GLU A 119 -3.53 -0.31 13.84
C GLU A 119 -4.04 0.62 14.94
N ASP A 120 -4.11 1.92 14.66
CA ASP A 120 -4.87 2.89 15.45
C ASP A 120 -5.71 3.88 14.62
N PHE A 121 -5.80 3.72 13.28
CA PHE A 121 -6.57 4.66 12.45
C PHE A 121 -8.09 4.49 12.64
N PRO A 122 -8.81 5.50 13.16
CA PRO A 122 -10.24 5.41 13.36
C PRO A 122 -11.00 5.45 12.03
N ARG A 123 -11.69 4.35 11.68
CA ARG A 123 -12.47 4.25 10.43
C ARG A 123 -13.46 5.40 10.23
N ASP A 124 -14.06 5.86 11.31
CA ASP A 124 -15.06 6.94 11.29
C ASP A 124 -14.49 8.26 10.75
N ILE A 125 -13.18 8.47 10.88
CA ILE A 125 -12.52 9.65 10.34
C ILE A 125 -12.63 9.65 8.82
N LEU A 126 -12.41 8.50 8.17
CA LEU A 126 -12.40 8.39 6.71
C LEU A 126 -13.77 8.64 6.06
N LEU A 127 -14.87 8.48 6.82
CA LEU A 127 -16.22 8.64 6.29
C LEU A 127 -16.47 10.03 5.68
N GLY A 128 -17.15 10.05 4.55
CA GLY A 128 -17.53 11.25 3.80
C GLY A 128 -16.62 11.55 2.61
N ALA A 129 -16.73 12.78 2.11
CA ALA A 129 -16.06 13.25 0.92
C ALA A 129 -14.69 13.87 1.21
N TRP A 130 -13.71 13.57 0.37
CA TRP A 130 -12.34 14.08 0.45
C TRP A 130 -11.85 14.53 -0.92
N SER A 131 -11.14 15.65 -1.01
CA SER A 131 -10.52 16.08 -2.27
C SER A 131 -9.18 16.77 -2.06
N ASP A 132 -8.30 16.66 -3.05
CA ASP A 132 -7.02 17.38 -3.09
C ASP A 132 -7.14 18.84 -3.54
N ILE A 133 -8.34 19.25 -3.95
CA ILE A 133 -8.67 20.64 -4.26
C ILE A 133 -9.91 21.09 -3.49
N ASP A 134 -10.12 22.41 -3.43
CA ASP A 134 -11.22 23.00 -2.66
C ASP A 134 -12.59 22.94 -3.39
N THR A 135 -12.72 22.17 -4.48
CA THR A 135 -13.98 22.04 -5.26
C THR A 135 -14.41 20.57 -5.38
N TYR A 136 -15.68 20.30 -5.08
CA TYR A 136 -16.27 18.98 -5.20
C TYR A 136 -16.73 18.71 -6.64
N PHE A 137 -16.06 17.77 -7.33
CA PHE A 137 -16.20 17.54 -8.78
C PHE A 137 -17.51 16.86 -9.19
N SER A 138 -18.17 16.16 -8.27
CA SER A 138 -19.40 15.45 -8.62
C SER A 138 -20.53 16.41 -9.00
N ILE A 139 -20.49 17.66 -8.51
CA ILE A 139 -21.49 18.72 -8.79
C ILE A 139 -21.36 19.30 -10.21
N GLY A 140 -20.25 19.09 -10.93
CA GLY A 140 -20.03 19.59 -12.30
C GLY A 140 -19.76 18.50 -13.34
N ARG A 141 -19.89 17.23 -12.98
CA ARG A 141 -19.42 16.10 -13.81
C ARG A 141 -20.02 16.07 -15.22
N GLN A 142 -21.30 16.37 -15.35
CA GLN A 142 -21.95 16.39 -16.67
C GLN A 142 -21.40 17.51 -17.54
N ASP A 143 -21.13 18.67 -16.95
CA ASP A 143 -20.56 19.82 -17.64
C ASP A 143 -19.10 19.59 -18.05
N ILE A 144 -18.34 18.78 -17.28
CA ILE A 144 -16.99 18.35 -17.66
C ILE A 144 -17.06 17.34 -18.82
N ILE A 145 -17.96 16.35 -18.74
CA ILE A 145 -18.14 15.36 -19.81
C ILE A 145 -18.56 16.04 -21.11
N SER A 146 -19.47 17.01 -21.05
CA SER A 146 -19.92 17.78 -22.23
C SER A 146 -18.88 18.78 -22.74
N GLY A 147 -17.80 19.03 -21.98
CA GLY A 147 -16.77 20.02 -22.31
C GLY A 147 -17.25 21.47 -22.16
N THR A 148 -18.28 21.69 -21.34
CA THR A 148 -18.89 23.01 -21.08
C THR A 148 -18.11 23.82 -20.05
N ILE A 149 -17.36 23.16 -19.17
CA ILE A 149 -16.41 23.80 -18.25
C ILE A 149 -15.00 23.24 -18.43
N ASP A 150 -14.00 24.10 -18.28
CA ASP A 150 -12.62 23.65 -18.12
C ASP A 150 -12.45 22.99 -16.74
N TYR A 151 -11.67 21.92 -16.69
CA TYR A 151 -11.40 21.15 -15.48
C TYR A 151 -9.92 21.31 -15.08
N PRO A 152 -9.55 21.08 -13.80
CA PRO A 152 -8.18 21.25 -13.35
C PRO A 152 -7.23 20.27 -14.03
N SER A 153 -5.95 20.66 -14.14
CA SER A 153 -4.93 19.85 -14.81
C SER A 153 -4.73 18.46 -14.18
N SER A 154 -4.96 18.35 -12.87
CA SER A 154 -5.05 17.09 -12.16
C SER A 154 -5.87 17.31 -10.89
N ALA A 155 -6.72 16.35 -10.54
CA ALA A 155 -7.37 16.32 -9.24
C ALA A 155 -7.87 14.93 -8.88
N VAL A 156 -8.01 14.67 -7.59
CA VAL A 156 -8.58 13.46 -7.01
C VAL A 156 -9.66 13.79 -5.98
N GLN A 157 -10.71 12.98 -5.99
CA GLN A 157 -11.76 13.01 -4.99
C GLN A 157 -12.09 11.59 -4.57
N TYR A 158 -12.36 11.41 -3.28
CA TYR A 158 -12.86 10.20 -2.68
C TYR A 158 -14.19 10.46 -1.98
N ASP A 159 -15.02 9.42 -1.88
CA ASP A 159 -16.20 9.38 -1.04
C ASP A 159 -16.27 8.00 -0.38
N PHE A 160 -16.34 7.95 0.95
CA PHE A 160 -16.34 6.72 1.74
C PHE A 160 -17.62 6.62 2.57
N SER A 161 -18.34 5.51 2.42
CA SER A 161 -19.61 5.25 3.07
C SER A 161 -19.49 4.27 4.23
N GLU A 162 -20.36 4.42 5.22
CA GLU A 162 -20.37 3.58 6.44
C GLU A 162 -20.57 2.09 6.12
N ASP A 163 -21.32 1.78 5.05
CA ASP A 163 -21.57 0.42 4.56
C ASP A 163 -20.34 -0.27 3.95
N GLY A 164 -19.20 0.42 3.90
CA GLY A 164 -17.95 -0.11 3.35
C GLY A 164 -17.86 0.03 1.83
N THR A 165 -18.70 0.84 1.19
CA THR A 165 -18.55 1.21 -0.21
C THR A 165 -17.77 2.51 -0.38
N TYR A 166 -17.08 2.66 -1.50
CA TYR A 166 -16.37 3.89 -1.83
C TYR A 166 -16.60 4.29 -3.29
N SER A 167 -16.36 5.57 -3.57
CA SER A 167 -16.11 6.06 -4.92
C SER A 167 -14.86 6.93 -4.97
N LYS A 168 -14.17 6.91 -6.12
CA LYS A 168 -13.02 7.75 -6.42
C LYS A 168 -13.22 8.35 -7.81
N VAL A 169 -12.96 9.65 -7.92
CA VAL A 169 -12.89 10.36 -9.20
C VAL A 169 -11.49 10.90 -9.35
N MET A 170 -10.86 10.60 -10.47
CA MET A 170 -9.59 11.20 -10.88
C MET A 170 -9.79 11.92 -12.20
N VAL A 171 -9.33 13.16 -12.27
CA VAL A 171 -9.35 13.98 -13.47
C VAL A 171 -7.92 14.35 -13.80
N SER A 172 -7.54 14.29 -15.07
CA SER A 172 -6.20 14.66 -15.46
C SER A 172 -6.11 15.11 -16.91
N SER A 173 -5.46 16.25 -17.14
CA SER A 173 -5.08 16.74 -18.46
C SER A 173 -3.72 16.15 -18.86
N GLN A 174 -3.64 15.59 -20.06
CA GLN A 174 -2.39 15.10 -20.68
C GLN A 174 -1.60 13.98 -19.97
N SER A 175 -2.12 13.29 -18.93
CA SER A 175 -1.30 12.34 -18.14
C SER A 175 -1.03 10.97 -18.78
N ILE A 176 -1.99 10.06 -18.84
CA ILE A 176 -1.70 8.62 -19.01
C ILE A 176 -1.47 8.20 -20.48
N SER A 177 -1.93 9.02 -21.43
CA SER A 177 -1.83 8.70 -22.87
C SER A 177 -1.68 9.93 -23.77
N GLY A 178 -1.26 11.08 -23.20
CA GLY A 178 -1.32 12.38 -23.87
C GLY A 178 -2.75 12.88 -24.13
N LYS A 179 -3.75 12.25 -23.50
CA LYS A 179 -5.16 12.61 -23.58
C LYS A 179 -5.71 12.96 -22.21
N ASP A 180 -6.56 13.98 -22.22
CA ASP A 180 -7.47 14.35 -21.15
C ASP A 180 -8.29 13.14 -20.70
N THR A 181 -8.39 12.91 -19.39
CA THR A 181 -8.99 11.69 -18.82
C THR A 181 -9.85 12.00 -17.60
N ILE A 182 -11.01 11.33 -17.51
CA ILE A 182 -11.78 11.19 -16.26
C ILE A 182 -11.89 9.71 -15.95
N LEU A 183 -11.38 9.31 -14.80
CA LEU A 183 -11.42 7.96 -14.29
C LEU A 183 -12.32 7.92 -13.05
N LEU A 184 -13.28 7.00 -13.06
CA LEU A 184 -14.12 6.73 -11.91
C LEU A 184 -13.94 5.29 -11.47
N LEU A 185 -13.66 5.14 -10.18
CA LEU A 185 -13.63 3.86 -9.51
C LEU A 185 -14.74 3.82 -8.46
N GLU A 186 -15.47 2.72 -8.41
CA GLU A 186 -16.45 2.41 -7.38
C GLU A 186 -16.23 0.98 -6.91
N GLY A 187 -16.42 0.70 -5.62
CA GLY A 187 -16.16 -0.62 -5.08
C GLY A 187 -16.39 -0.68 -3.58
N LYS A 188 -15.77 -1.67 -2.94
CA LYS A 188 -15.76 -1.82 -1.48
C LYS A 188 -14.41 -1.43 -0.91
N TYR A 189 -14.39 -1.01 0.34
CA TYR A 189 -13.17 -0.71 1.06
C TYR A 189 -13.20 -1.25 2.48
N LYS A 190 -12.01 -1.43 3.04
CA LYS A 190 -11.77 -1.61 4.47
C LYS A 190 -10.43 -1.00 4.83
N ILE A 191 -10.21 -0.81 6.12
CA ILE A 191 -8.92 -0.37 6.66
C ILE A 191 -8.33 -1.58 7.39
N CYS A 192 -7.06 -1.83 7.12
CA CYS A 192 -6.26 -2.84 7.80
C CYS A 192 -4.96 -2.16 8.21
N GLY A 193 -4.74 -1.93 9.50
CA GLY A 193 -3.64 -1.08 9.92
C GLY A 193 -3.84 0.36 9.46
N ASN A 194 -2.81 0.90 8.81
CA ASN A 194 -2.88 2.18 8.12
C ASN A 194 -3.04 2.00 6.60
N THR A 195 -3.51 0.83 6.16
CA THR A 195 -3.69 0.53 4.74
C THR A 195 -5.16 0.55 4.39
N LEU A 196 -5.52 1.42 3.43
CA LEU A 196 -6.81 1.40 2.75
C LEU A 196 -6.77 0.31 1.68
N VAL A 197 -7.60 -0.72 1.87
CA VAL A 197 -7.75 -1.83 0.92
C VAL A 197 -9.03 -1.63 0.14
N ARG A 198 -8.94 -1.52 -1.19
CA ARG A 198 -10.09 -1.37 -2.09
C ARG A 198 -10.22 -2.58 -3.00
N TYR A 199 -11.41 -3.16 -3.05
CA TYR A 199 -11.69 -4.43 -3.71
C TYR A 199 -13.09 -4.45 -4.32
N ASP A 200 -13.40 -5.47 -5.13
CA ASP A 200 -14.61 -5.50 -5.97
C ASP A 200 -14.74 -4.22 -6.81
N ASN A 201 -13.64 -3.79 -7.42
CA ASN A 201 -13.51 -2.49 -8.07
C ASN A 201 -14.15 -2.49 -9.47
N TYR A 202 -14.83 -1.40 -9.80
CA TYR A 202 -15.42 -1.15 -11.12
C TYR A 202 -14.93 0.18 -11.68
N GLU A 203 -14.45 0.15 -12.91
CA GLU A 203 -13.90 1.29 -13.62
C GLU A 203 -14.89 1.86 -14.66
N THR A 204 -15.01 3.18 -14.70
CA THR A 204 -15.60 3.92 -15.82
C THR A 204 -14.61 4.97 -16.29
N LEU A 205 -14.24 4.91 -17.57
CA LEU A 205 -13.20 5.74 -18.15
C LEU A 205 -13.76 6.61 -19.28
N TYR A 206 -13.47 7.91 -19.20
CA TYR A 206 -13.68 8.89 -20.27
C TYR A 206 -12.34 9.44 -20.74
N GLN A 207 -12.17 9.65 -22.04
CA GLN A 207 -10.95 10.24 -22.61
C GLN A 207 -11.22 11.21 -23.75
N GLY A 208 -10.34 12.20 -23.91
CA GLY A 208 -10.32 13.15 -25.03
C GLY A 208 -10.96 14.51 -24.72
N LYS A 209 -10.98 15.39 -25.73
CA LYS A 209 -11.62 16.70 -25.67
C LYS A 209 -12.45 16.92 -26.95
N PRO A 210 -13.79 16.81 -26.94
CA PRO A 210 -14.65 16.49 -25.79
C PRO A 210 -14.46 15.05 -25.26
N MET A 211 -14.91 14.82 -24.02
CA MET A 211 -14.75 13.52 -23.35
C MET A 211 -15.64 12.45 -23.99
N GLN A 212 -15.03 11.33 -24.37
CA GLN A 212 -15.75 10.16 -24.89
C GLN A 212 -15.68 9.01 -23.89
N LEU A 213 -16.80 8.34 -23.69
CA LEU A 213 -16.88 7.13 -22.87
C LEU A 213 -16.10 6.01 -23.56
N ILE A 214 -15.05 5.52 -22.92
CA ILE A 214 -14.24 4.39 -23.40
C ILE A 214 -14.86 3.07 -22.94
N HIS A 215 -15.20 2.98 -21.66
CA HIS A 215 -15.95 1.86 -21.09
C HIS A 215 -16.67 2.29 -19.82
N LYS A 216 -17.69 1.51 -19.43
CA LYS A 216 -18.52 1.77 -18.25
C LYS A 216 -18.59 0.55 -17.37
N LYS A 217 -18.37 0.74 -16.07
CA LYS A 217 -18.42 -0.30 -15.02
C LYS A 217 -17.68 -1.58 -15.42
N LYS A 218 -16.49 -1.43 -15.99
CA LYS A 218 -15.60 -2.56 -16.26
C LYS A 218 -15.12 -3.09 -14.92
N LYS A 219 -15.41 -4.34 -14.62
CA LYS A 219 -14.87 -5.00 -13.42
C LYS A 219 -13.35 -5.07 -13.52
N LEU A 220 -12.68 -4.72 -12.43
CA LEU A 220 -11.24 -4.89 -12.27
C LEU A 220 -10.99 -6.09 -11.37
N ASP A 221 -9.98 -6.90 -11.73
CA ASP A 221 -9.65 -8.11 -10.98
C ASP A 221 -8.60 -7.86 -9.88
N ASN A 222 -8.05 -6.64 -9.80
CA ASN A 222 -7.04 -6.28 -8.81
C ASN A 222 -7.67 -5.71 -7.54
N VAL A 223 -7.05 -6.08 -6.41
CA VAL A 223 -7.17 -5.37 -5.13
C VAL A 223 -6.19 -4.20 -5.17
N GLU A 224 -6.62 -3.02 -4.72
CA GLU A 224 -5.76 -1.86 -4.57
C GLU A 224 -5.44 -1.63 -3.10
N PHE A 225 -4.17 -1.27 -2.85
CA PHE A 225 -3.66 -0.93 -1.53
C PHE A 225 -3.13 0.50 -1.58
N GLU A 226 -3.63 1.36 -0.70
CA GLU A 226 -3.14 2.73 -0.56
C GLU A 226 -2.84 3.01 0.91
N TYR A 227 -1.64 3.54 1.17
CA TYR A 227 -1.20 3.80 2.54
C TYR A 227 -1.79 5.13 3.06
N ILE A 228 -2.31 5.10 4.28
CA ILE A 228 -2.70 6.28 5.04
C ILE A 228 -1.45 6.80 5.76
N TYR A 229 -0.76 7.75 5.14
CA TYR A 229 0.51 8.26 5.63
C TYR A 229 0.35 9.08 6.91
N ASN A 230 -0.70 9.89 7.00
CA ASN A 230 -0.99 10.72 8.17
C ASN A 230 -2.43 11.22 8.18
N TYR A 231 -2.91 11.64 9.35
CA TYR A 231 -4.12 12.44 9.51
C TYR A 231 -3.81 13.68 10.36
N PHE A 232 -4.18 14.84 9.83
CA PHE A 232 -4.03 16.14 10.48
C PHE A 232 -5.41 16.58 10.98
N PRO A 233 -5.76 16.29 12.25
CA PRO A 233 -7.11 16.53 12.78
C PRO A 233 -7.52 18.00 12.75
N ASP A 234 -6.61 18.91 13.06
CA ASP A 234 -6.88 20.35 13.13
C ASP A 234 -7.24 20.96 11.76
N GLU A 235 -6.78 20.32 10.68
CA GLU A 235 -7.01 20.76 9.30
C GLU A 235 -8.04 19.89 8.56
N GLU A 236 -8.56 18.85 9.22
CA GLU A 236 -9.37 17.79 8.61
C GLU A 236 -8.77 17.27 7.30
N GLN A 237 -7.47 16.91 7.35
CA GLN A 237 -6.72 16.43 6.19
C GLN A 237 -6.19 15.02 6.40
N ILE A 238 -6.30 14.18 5.37
CA ILE A 238 -5.66 12.87 5.31
C ILE A 238 -4.60 12.92 4.22
N LYS A 239 -3.40 12.41 4.52
CA LYS A 239 -2.38 12.16 3.52
C LYS A 239 -2.49 10.71 3.06
N LEU A 240 -3.02 10.51 1.86
CA LEU A 240 -2.88 9.30 1.07
C LEU A 240 -1.74 9.51 0.05
N ASP A 241 -1.85 8.98 -1.17
CA ASP A 241 -0.96 9.39 -2.27
C ASP A 241 -1.00 10.91 -2.45
N PHE A 242 -2.19 11.50 -2.33
CA PHE A 242 -2.46 12.93 -2.32
C PHE A 242 -2.83 13.40 -0.92
N LEU A 243 -2.53 14.67 -0.62
CA LEU A 243 -3.05 15.32 0.59
C LEU A 243 -4.48 15.76 0.26
N VAL A 244 -5.46 15.17 0.94
CA VAL A 244 -6.88 15.44 0.70
C VAL A 244 -7.51 16.08 1.94
N LYS A 245 -8.39 17.05 1.71
CA LYS A 245 -9.18 17.74 2.74
C LYS A 245 -10.60 17.20 2.76
N LYS A 246 -11.19 17.13 3.95
CA LYS A 246 -12.59 16.75 4.12
C LYS A 246 -13.51 17.84 3.55
N TYR A 247 -14.46 17.44 2.74
CA TYR A 247 -15.52 18.32 2.23
C TYR A 247 -16.69 18.28 3.22
N LYS A 248 -17.16 19.46 3.66
CA LYS A 248 -18.28 19.62 4.59
C LYS A 248 -19.59 19.88 3.86
#